data_AF-A0A8J8D888-F1
#
_entry.id   AF-A0A8J8D888-F1
#
_cell.length_a   1.000
_cell.length_b   1.000
_cell.length_c   1.000
_cell.angle_alpha   90.00
_cell.angle_beta   90.00
_cell.angle_gamma   90.00
#
_symmetry.space_group_name_H-M   'P 1'
#
loop_
_entity.id
_entity.type
_entity.pdbx_description
1 polymer ?
#
loop_
_entity_poly.entity_id
_entity_poly.type
_entity_poly.pdbx_seq_one_letter_code
_entity_poly.pdbx_strand_id
1 'polypeptide(L)'
;MGNPPKRDMSRIIKYIRDCIEHPENHPEHWEDWLRAGRRRFLLLNIIYYIQHVQGKEEGVTREDLEIFLGELYYVDEEMFSSIIKPWKSLDETLRELLEQKLILQTPEGAYLVNEEKIRDEKDLIYWRAIRKTLDKVGKVIWG
;
A
#
# COMPACT_ATOMS: atom_id res chain seq x y z
N MET A 1 9.33 -23.08 23.60
CA MET A 1 8.89 -21.85 22.90
C MET A 1 9.76 -21.72 21.67
N GLY A 2 9.22 -22.04 20.48
CA GLY A 2 9.96 -21.86 19.23
C GLY A 2 10.04 -20.36 18.93
N ASN A 3 11.24 -19.84 18.67
CA ASN A 3 11.39 -18.49 18.14
C ASN A 3 10.51 -18.37 16.88
N PRO A 4 9.74 -17.27 16.72
CA PRO A 4 9.04 -17.04 15.47
C PRO A 4 10.08 -17.06 14.33
N PRO A 5 9.77 -17.66 13.17
CA PRO A 5 10.67 -17.67 12.04
C PRO A 5 11.10 -16.23 11.75
N LYS A 6 12.41 -16.01 11.56
CA LYS A 6 12.92 -14.70 11.14
C LYS A 6 12.16 -14.28 9.90
N ARG A 7 11.52 -13.11 9.95
CA ARG A 7 10.84 -12.50 8.81
C ARG A 7 11.86 -12.35 7.68
N ASP A 8 11.64 -13.04 6.58
CA ASP A 8 12.45 -12.90 5.37
C ASP A 8 11.78 -11.85 4.48
N MET A 9 12.04 -10.59 4.81
CA MET A 9 11.55 -9.44 4.04
C MET A 9 12.06 -9.47 2.59
N SER A 10 13.24 -10.05 2.34
CA SER A 10 13.81 -10.14 1.00
C SER A 10 12.98 -11.03 0.08
N ARG A 11 12.48 -12.16 0.62
CA ARG A 11 11.64 -13.09 -0.14
C ARG A 11 10.26 -12.51 -0.43
N ILE A 12 9.69 -11.71 0.48
CA ILE A 12 8.40 -11.06 0.23
C ILE A 12 8.53 -9.86 -0.68
N ILE A 13 9.57 -9.03 -0.53
CA ILE A 13 9.85 -7.97 -1.50
C ILE A 13 10.06 -8.60 -2.88
N LYS A 14 10.74 -9.75 -2.95
CA LYS A 14 10.87 -10.51 -4.19
C LYS A 14 9.54 -11.06 -4.68
N TYR A 15 8.68 -11.57 -3.81
CA TYR A 15 7.34 -12.04 -4.18
C TYR A 15 6.44 -10.89 -4.66
N ILE A 16 6.43 -9.76 -3.96
CA ILE A 16 5.76 -8.51 -4.38
C ILE A 16 6.27 -8.10 -5.75
N ARG A 17 7.59 -8.06 -5.92
CA ARG A 17 8.23 -7.72 -7.20
C ARG A 17 7.83 -8.71 -8.29
N ASP A 18 7.79 -10.01 -7.99
CA ASP A 18 7.40 -11.06 -8.94
C ASP A 18 5.92 -11.00 -9.31
N CYS A 19 5.02 -10.73 -8.36
CA CYS A 19 3.61 -10.46 -8.63
C CYS A 19 3.42 -9.17 -9.44
N ILE A 20 4.34 -8.21 -9.33
CA ILE A 20 4.33 -6.96 -10.10
C ILE A 20 4.88 -7.18 -11.53
N GLU A 21 5.96 -7.94 -11.66
CA GLU A 21 6.71 -8.13 -12.92
C GLU A 21 6.12 -9.24 -13.79
N HIS A 22 5.52 -10.27 -13.19
CA HIS A 22 5.03 -11.47 -13.86
C HIS A 22 3.60 -11.85 -13.44
N PRO A 23 2.63 -10.97 -13.68
CA PRO A 23 1.23 -11.15 -13.28
C PRO A 23 0.60 -12.46 -13.77
N GLU A 24 1.02 -12.95 -14.95
CA GLU A 24 0.57 -14.18 -15.60
C GLU A 24 0.92 -15.46 -14.84
N ASN A 25 1.92 -15.42 -13.95
CA ASN A 25 2.41 -16.59 -13.21
C ASN A 25 1.62 -16.87 -11.92
N HIS A 26 0.62 -16.04 -11.61
CA HIS A 26 -0.12 -16.06 -10.34
C HIS A 26 -1.65 -16.15 -10.60
N PRO A 27 -2.17 -17.29 -11.09
CA PRO A 27 -3.57 -17.46 -11.54
C PRO A 27 -4.61 -17.52 -10.40
N GLU A 28 -4.19 -17.42 -9.14
CA GLU A 28 -4.95 -17.71 -7.92
C GLU A 28 -6.20 -16.83 -7.69
N HIS A 29 -6.44 -15.79 -8.47
CA HIS A 29 -7.30 -14.68 -8.02
C HIS A 29 -8.17 -14.04 -9.13
N TRP A 30 -8.88 -14.87 -9.89
CA TRP A 30 -9.87 -14.41 -10.88
C TRP A 30 -11.13 -13.76 -10.27
N GLU A 31 -11.21 -13.55 -8.95
CA GLU A 31 -12.35 -12.91 -8.27
C GLU A 31 -12.26 -11.38 -8.12
N ASP A 32 -13.34 -10.76 -8.62
CA ASP A 32 -13.98 -9.50 -8.23
C ASP A 32 -13.49 -8.16 -8.80
N TRP A 33 -14.18 -7.74 -9.86
CA TRP A 33 -14.42 -6.33 -10.25
C TRP A 33 -14.80 -5.39 -9.08
N LEU A 34 -15.49 -5.90 -8.04
CA LEU A 34 -15.81 -5.19 -6.80
C LEU A 34 -14.58 -4.95 -5.90
N ARG A 35 -13.60 -5.85 -5.92
CA ARG A 35 -12.34 -5.71 -5.17
C ARG A 35 -11.35 -4.79 -5.88
N ALA A 36 -11.48 -4.58 -7.19
CA ALA A 36 -10.63 -3.67 -7.96
C ALA A 36 -10.69 -2.21 -7.46
N GLY A 37 -11.87 -1.77 -6.99
CA GLY A 37 -12.04 -0.44 -6.38
C GLY A 37 -11.41 -0.33 -4.98
N ARG A 38 -11.48 -1.39 -4.16
CA ARG A 38 -10.96 -1.43 -2.79
C ARG A 38 -9.45 -1.22 -2.75
N ARG A 39 -8.70 -1.84 -3.66
CA ARG A 39 -7.24 -1.70 -3.79
C ARG A 39 -6.79 -0.24 -3.77
N ARG A 40 -7.36 0.60 -4.63
CA ARG A 40 -6.96 2.01 -4.77
C ARG A 40 -7.14 2.77 -3.46
N PHE A 41 -8.30 2.60 -2.83
CA PHE A 41 -8.59 3.30 -1.59
C PHE A 41 -7.69 2.81 -0.46
N LEU A 42 -7.42 1.50 -0.37
CA LEU A 42 -6.48 0.99 0.62
C LEU A 42 -5.06 1.52 0.40
N LEU A 43 -4.57 1.60 -0.84
CA LEU A 43 -3.27 2.21 -1.14
C LEU A 43 -3.25 3.71 -0.83
N LEU A 44 -4.32 4.44 -1.16
CA LEU A 44 -4.45 5.86 -0.82
C LEU A 44 -4.39 6.08 0.71
N ASN A 45 -5.02 5.21 1.50
CA ASN A 45 -4.93 5.30 2.95
C ASN A 45 -3.51 5.04 3.46
N ILE A 46 -2.75 4.14 2.83
CA ILE A 46 -1.34 3.91 3.16
C ILE A 46 -0.51 5.16 2.85
N ILE A 47 -0.66 5.74 1.66
CA ILE A 47 0.06 6.97 1.27
C ILE A 47 -0.26 8.09 2.28
N TYR A 48 -1.54 8.31 2.59
CA TYR A 48 -1.97 9.29 3.59
C TYR A 48 -1.37 9.02 4.97
N TYR A 49 -1.40 7.76 5.42
CA TYR A 49 -0.85 7.38 6.71
C TYR A 49 0.64 7.68 6.80
N ILE A 50 1.42 7.28 5.79
CA ILE A 50 2.87 7.52 5.79
C ILE A 50 3.16 9.02 5.75
N GLN A 51 2.45 9.78 4.91
CA GLN A 51 2.66 11.22 4.79
C GLN A 51 2.30 11.97 6.07
N HIS A 52 1.08 11.79 6.58
CA HIS A 52 0.53 12.66 7.64
C HIS A 52 0.63 12.09 9.05
N VAL A 53 0.74 10.75 9.21
CA VAL A 53 0.88 10.13 10.54
C VAL A 53 2.33 9.80 10.85
N GLN A 54 3.11 9.36 9.86
CA GLN A 54 4.53 9.06 10.03
C GLN A 54 5.46 10.25 9.72
N GLY A 55 4.89 11.38 9.30
CA GLY A 55 5.61 12.65 9.13
C GLY A 55 6.44 12.75 7.86
N LYS A 56 6.14 11.95 6.83
CA LYS A 56 6.77 12.08 5.49
C LYS A 56 6.08 13.16 4.65
N GLU A 57 6.06 14.39 5.16
CA GLU A 57 5.31 15.52 4.56
C GLU A 57 5.79 15.88 3.16
N GLU A 58 7.08 15.68 2.86
CA GLU A 58 7.67 15.97 1.54
C GLU A 58 7.29 14.95 0.46
N GLY A 59 6.67 13.83 0.86
CA GLY A 59 6.16 12.82 -0.06
C GLY A 59 6.57 11.40 0.31
N VAL A 60 5.76 10.45 -0.17
CA VAL A 60 5.94 9.01 0.02
C VAL A 60 6.64 8.44 -1.21
N THR A 61 7.82 7.87 -1.02
CA THR A 61 8.58 7.28 -2.13
C THR A 61 8.06 5.90 -2.50
N ARG A 62 8.46 5.37 -3.66
CA ARG A 62 8.18 3.97 -4.02
C ARG A 62 8.76 3.00 -2.99
N GLU A 63 9.98 3.26 -2.53
CA GLU A 63 10.66 2.42 -1.53
C GLU A 63 9.87 2.37 -0.21
N ASP A 64 9.30 3.51 0.21
CA ASP A 64 8.45 3.57 1.40
C ASP A 64 7.21 2.68 1.27
N LEU A 65 6.58 2.70 0.08
CA LEU A 65 5.44 1.85 -0.20
C LEU A 65 5.83 0.38 -0.22
N GLU A 66 6.96 0.01 -0.82
CA GLU A 66 7.43 -1.37 -0.86
C GLU A 66 7.76 -1.90 0.54
N ILE A 67 8.45 -1.12 1.37
CA ILE A 67 8.74 -1.46 2.77
C ILE A 67 7.42 -1.62 3.55
N PHE A 68 6.51 -0.66 3.42
CA PHE A 68 5.24 -0.69 4.14
C PHE A 68 4.37 -1.88 3.75
N LEU A 69 4.24 -2.15 2.45
CA LEU A 69 3.49 -3.29 1.92
C LEU A 69 4.13 -4.62 2.34
N GLY A 70 5.45 -4.69 2.38
CA GLY A 70 6.18 -5.86 2.87
C GLY A 70 5.86 -6.19 4.33
N GLU A 71 5.84 -5.19 5.22
CA GLU A 71 5.44 -5.41 6.61
C GLU A 71 3.93 -5.63 6.76
N LEU A 72 3.11 -4.99 5.92
CA LEU A 72 1.67 -5.22 5.91
C LEU A 72 1.35 -6.68 5.60
N TYR A 73 2.09 -7.33 4.70
CA TYR A 73 1.93 -8.78 4.45
C TYR A 73 2.02 -9.61 5.73
N TYR A 74 2.96 -9.29 6.63
CA TYR A 74 3.14 -10.02 7.89
C TYR A 74 2.13 -9.63 8.97
N VAL A 75 1.65 -8.39 8.96
CA VAL A 75 0.69 -7.91 9.96
C VAL A 75 -0.74 -8.31 9.60
N ASP A 76 -1.08 -8.26 8.32
CA ASP A 76 -2.42 -8.47 7.76
C ASP A 76 -2.33 -8.88 6.28
N GLU A 77 -2.10 -10.17 6.04
CA GLU A 77 -1.97 -10.76 4.70
C GLU A 77 -3.23 -10.54 3.83
N GLU A 78 -4.41 -10.51 4.43
CA GLU A 78 -5.67 -10.30 3.70
C GLU A 78 -5.78 -8.86 3.19
N MET A 79 -5.42 -7.89 4.03
CA MET A 79 -5.36 -6.49 3.62
C MET A 79 -4.29 -6.26 2.56
N PHE A 80 -3.11 -6.86 2.71
CA PHE A 80 -2.07 -6.84 1.68
C PHE A 80 -2.58 -7.40 0.35
N SER A 81 -3.19 -8.59 0.36
CA SER A 81 -3.73 -9.26 -0.83
C SER A 81 -4.94 -8.53 -1.40
N SER A 82 -5.54 -7.60 -0.67
CA SER A 82 -6.57 -6.69 -1.18
C SER A 82 -6.00 -5.49 -1.94
N ILE A 83 -4.72 -5.16 -1.71
CA ILE A 83 -4.00 -4.07 -2.38
C ILE A 83 -3.19 -4.63 -3.54
N ILE A 84 -2.27 -5.55 -3.28
CA ILE A 84 -1.43 -6.15 -4.31
C ILE A 84 -2.16 -7.33 -4.92
N LYS A 85 -2.41 -7.26 -6.23
CA LYS A 85 -3.09 -8.29 -6.99
C LYS A 85 -2.14 -8.85 -8.04
N PRO A 86 -2.16 -10.16 -8.30
CA PRO A 86 -1.46 -10.78 -9.41
C PRO A 86 -1.62 -10.03 -10.72
N TRP A 87 -2.85 -9.72 -11.14
CA TRP A 87 -3.12 -9.09 -12.43
C TRP A 87 -3.00 -7.57 -12.43
N LYS A 88 -2.54 -6.98 -11.32
CA LYS A 88 -2.55 -5.52 -11.16
C LYS A 88 -1.41 -5.04 -10.28
N SER A 89 -0.42 -4.43 -10.92
CA SER A 89 0.78 -3.95 -10.25
C SER A 89 0.52 -2.76 -9.31
N LEU A 90 1.47 -2.52 -8.40
CA LEU A 90 1.53 -1.30 -7.60
C LEU A 90 1.54 -0.05 -8.50
N ASP A 91 2.32 -0.08 -9.58
CA ASP A 91 2.44 1.02 -10.54
C ASP A 91 1.13 1.37 -11.23
N GLU A 92 0.38 0.36 -11.68
CA GLU A 92 -0.94 0.62 -12.24
C GLU A 92 -1.92 1.16 -11.19
N THR A 93 -1.76 0.79 -9.91
CA THR A 93 -2.55 1.38 -8.82
C THR A 93 -2.24 2.85 -8.64
N LEU A 94 -0.95 3.19 -8.59
CA LEU A 94 -0.48 4.56 -8.45
C LEU A 94 -0.91 5.39 -9.65
N ARG A 95 -0.81 4.84 -10.86
CA ARG A 95 -1.28 5.50 -12.09
C ARG A 95 -2.77 5.82 -12.01
N GLU A 96 -3.61 4.90 -11.56
CA GLU A 96 -5.05 5.18 -11.42
C GLU A 96 -5.35 6.24 -10.35
N LEU A 97 -4.59 6.25 -9.24
CA LEU A 97 -4.72 7.30 -8.22
C LEU A 97 -4.31 8.67 -8.77
N LEU A 98 -3.26 8.73 -9.58
CA LEU A 98 -2.80 9.93 -10.29
C LEU A 98 -3.83 10.40 -11.34
N GLU A 99 -4.35 9.49 -12.16
CA GLU A 99 -5.40 9.77 -13.17
C GLU A 99 -6.65 10.36 -12.52
N GLN A 100 -7.03 9.87 -11.34
CA GLN A 100 -8.14 10.41 -10.54
C GLN A 100 -7.76 11.67 -9.74
N LYS A 101 -6.50 12.10 -9.79
CA LYS A 101 -5.94 13.21 -9.02
C LYS A 101 -6.17 13.08 -7.51
N LEU A 102 -6.18 11.85 -6.98
CA LEU A 102 -6.27 11.58 -5.54
C LEU A 102 -4.89 11.69 -4.88
N ILE A 103 -3.85 11.42 -5.66
CA ILE A 103 -2.46 11.72 -5.32
C ILE A 103 -1.85 12.58 -6.43
N LEU A 104 -0.76 13.26 -6.10
CA LEU A 104 0.10 14.01 -6.99
C LEU A 104 1.50 13.37 -6.96
N GLN A 105 2.32 13.64 -7.97
CA GLN A 105 3.71 13.20 -8.00
C GLN A 105 4.63 14.43 -8.03
N THR A 106 5.62 14.46 -7.17
CA THR A 106 6.65 15.52 -7.15
C THR A 106 7.63 15.33 -8.32
N PRO A 107 8.41 16.36 -8.69
CA PRO A 107 9.48 16.22 -9.69
C PRO A 107 10.50 15.12 -9.37
N GLU A 108 10.72 14.85 -8.08
CA GLU A 108 11.64 13.82 -7.56
C GLU A 108 11.01 12.41 -7.59
N GLY A 109 9.74 12.30 -7.99
CA GLY A 109 9.03 11.03 -8.14
C GLY A 109 8.30 10.55 -6.89
N ALA A 110 8.29 11.33 -5.80
CA ALA A 110 7.54 11.01 -4.59
C ALA A 110 6.04 11.29 -4.76
N TYR A 111 5.20 10.57 -4.01
CA TYR A 111 3.75 10.69 -4.06
C TYR A 111 3.23 11.51 -2.89
N LEU A 112 2.36 12.48 -3.18
CA LEU A 112 1.66 13.29 -2.20
C LEU A 112 0.16 13.05 -2.30
N VAL A 113 -0.53 13.01 -1.17
CA VAL A 113 -1.99 13.10 -1.17
C VAL A 113 -2.40 14.45 -1.75
N ASN A 114 -3.41 14.45 -2.63
CA ASN A 114 -3.97 15.70 -3.12
C ASN A 114 -4.89 16.33 -2.06
N GLU A 115 -4.38 17.32 -1.33
CA GLU A 115 -5.08 18.00 -0.24
C GLU A 115 -6.33 18.77 -0.71
N GLU A 116 -6.45 19.12 -2.00
CA GLU A 116 -7.67 19.72 -2.53
C GLU A 116 -8.86 18.73 -2.50
N LYS A 117 -8.56 17.42 -2.55
CA LYS A 117 -9.57 16.35 -2.58
C LYS A 117 -9.68 15.60 -1.26
N ILE A 118 -8.57 15.39 -0.57
CA ILE A 118 -8.48 14.63 0.67
C ILE A 118 -7.89 15.56 1.72
N ARG A 119 -8.76 16.27 2.45
CA ARG A 119 -8.35 17.30 3.42
C ARG A 119 -8.07 16.70 4.78
N ASP A 120 -8.86 15.72 5.18
CA ASP A 120 -8.70 15.04 6.45
C ASP A 120 -9.05 13.55 6.37
N GLU A 121 -8.85 12.87 7.50
CA GLU A 121 -9.10 11.43 7.61
C GLU A 121 -10.55 11.00 7.33
N LYS A 122 -11.52 11.93 7.29
CA LYS A 122 -12.93 11.63 6.98
C LYS A 122 -13.17 11.48 5.49
N ASP A 123 -12.29 12.05 4.65
CA ASP A 123 -12.36 11.93 3.19
C ASP A 123 -11.83 10.55 2.70
N LEU A 124 -11.21 9.78 3.60
CA LEU A 124 -10.65 8.45 3.32
C LEU A 124 -11.67 7.34 3.56
N ILE A 125 -12.01 6.63 2.49
CA ILE A 125 -12.79 5.39 2.60
C ILE A 125 -11.96 4.35 3.36
N TYR A 126 -12.58 3.65 4.31
CA TYR A 126 -11.99 2.62 5.18
C TYR A 126 -11.07 3.07 6.31
N TRP A 127 -10.73 4.37 6.43
CA TRP A 127 -9.75 4.85 7.41
C TRP A 127 -9.95 4.28 8.82
N ARG A 128 -11.16 4.45 9.38
CA ARG A 128 -11.49 3.96 10.72
C ARG A 128 -11.32 2.45 10.89
N ALA A 129 -11.58 1.68 9.84
CA ALA A 129 -11.51 0.22 9.87
C ALA A 129 -10.05 -0.27 9.85
N ILE A 130 -9.17 0.42 9.12
CA ILE A 130 -7.80 -0.06 8.87
C ILE A 130 -6.72 0.66 9.67
N ARG A 131 -7.03 1.82 10.28
CA ARG A 131 -6.05 2.63 11.04
C ARG A 131 -5.26 1.82 12.05
N LYS A 132 -5.92 0.96 12.83
CA LYS A 132 -5.26 0.11 13.82
C LYS A 132 -4.25 -0.87 13.19
N THR A 133 -4.51 -1.35 11.99
CA THR A 133 -3.57 -2.19 11.24
C THR A 133 -2.39 -1.36 10.74
N LEU A 134 -2.65 -0.17 10.20
CA LEU A 134 -1.60 0.76 9.77
C LEU A 134 -0.69 1.18 10.92
N ASP A 135 -1.26 1.49 12.10
CA ASP A 135 -0.51 1.81 13.33
C ASP A 135 0.44 0.68 13.74
N LYS A 136 -0.01 -0.57 13.63
CA LYS A 136 0.84 -1.74 13.92
C LYS A 136 2.00 -1.85 12.93
N VAL A 137 1.74 -1.66 11.63
CA VAL A 137 2.77 -1.70 10.58
C VAL A 137 3.77 -0.56 10.79
N GLY A 138 3.29 0.66 10.96
CA GLY A 138 4.15 1.83 11.19
C GLY A 138 5.03 1.68 12.43
N LYS A 139 4.50 1.12 13.52
CA LYS A 139 5.28 0.83 14.73
C LYS A 139 6.40 -0.20 14.49
N VAL A 140 6.25 -1.13 13.55
CA VAL A 140 7.31 -2.09 13.21
C VAL A 140 8.42 -1.45 12.40
N ILE A 141 8.07 -0.52 11.50
CA ILE A 141 9.02 0.09 10.56
C ILE A 141 9.77 1.26 11.21
N TRP A 142 9.06 2.12 11.94
CA TRP A 142 9.53 3.43 12.42
C TRP A 142 9.39 3.66 13.93
N GLY A 143 8.85 2.69 14.68
CA GLY A 143 8.71 2.74 16.14
C GLY A 143 9.84 2.04 16.88
#